data_AF-A0A7J4XQ34-F1
#
_entry.id   AF-A0A7J4XQ34-F1
#
_cell.length_a   1.000
_cell.length_b   1.000
_cell.length_c   1.000
_cell.angle_alpha   90.00
_cell.angle_beta   90.00
_cell.angle_gamma   90.00
#
_symmetry.space_group_name_H-M   'P 1'
#
loop_
_entity.id
_entity.type
_entity.pdbx_description
1 polymer ?
#
loop_
_entity_poly.entity_id
_entity_poly.type
_entity_poly.pdbx_seq_one_letter_code
_entity_poly.pdbx_strand_id
1 'polypeptide(L)'
;MAIYHLSMKIISRNSGYSAVASAAYRSGSLMLDERTGLTHDYTRKSGVAEAVILTPATAPAWCTNRAELWNAVEKAERRKNSQLAREIELAIP
;
A
#
# COMPACT_ATOMS: atom_id res chain seq x y z
N MET A 1 -25.32 -3.86 -14.91
CA MET A 1 -25.69 -2.47 -14.57
C MET A 1 -24.41 -1.78 -14.14
N ALA A 2 -23.95 -0.76 -14.89
CA ALA A 2 -22.73 -0.04 -14.54
C ALA A 2 -23.02 0.87 -13.34
N ILE A 3 -22.31 0.68 -12.23
CA ILE A 3 -22.42 1.51 -11.03
C ILE A 3 -21.15 2.35 -10.94
N TYR A 4 -21.31 3.67 -10.90
CA TYR A 4 -20.19 4.56 -10.62
C TYR A 4 -19.78 4.43 -9.15
N HIS A 5 -18.50 4.13 -8.91
CA HIS A 5 -17.90 4.17 -7.58
C HIS A 5 -16.50 4.77 -7.66
N LEU A 6 -16.29 5.87 -6.93
CA LEU A 6 -14.99 6.50 -6.72
C LEU A 6 -14.88 6.85 -5.23
N SER A 7 -13.80 6.44 -4.58
CA SER A 7 -13.49 6.78 -3.20
C SER A 7 -12.03 7.18 -3.07
N MET A 8 -11.77 8.17 -2.22
CA MET A 8 -10.42 8.66 -1.93
C MET A 8 -10.24 8.79 -0.42
N LYS A 9 -9.13 8.26 0.10
CA LYS A 9 -8.81 8.37 1.53
C LYS A 9 -7.31 8.44 1.77
N ILE A 10 -6.94 8.94 2.95
CA ILE A 10 -5.56 9.01 3.38
C ILE A 10 -5.26 7.79 4.25
N ILE A 11 -4.16 7.10 3.95
CA ILE A 11 -3.56 6.09 4.82
C ILE A 11 -2.73 6.87 5.85
N SER A 12 -3.31 7.06 7.04
CA SER A 12 -2.71 7.84 8.12
C SER A 12 -2.33 6.94 9.29
N ARG A 13 -1.13 7.15 9.83
CA ARG A 13 -0.64 6.42 10.99
C ARG A 13 -1.49 6.66 12.25
N ASN A 14 -1.99 7.89 12.44
CA ASN A 14 -2.85 8.22 13.60
C ASN A 14 -4.22 7.54 13.53
N SER A 15 -4.63 7.10 12.33
CA SER A 15 -5.86 6.32 12.12
C SER A 15 -5.62 4.81 12.28
N GLY A 16 -4.43 4.39 12.73
CA GLY A 16 -4.07 2.99 12.91
C GLY A 16 -3.66 2.26 11.64
N TYR A 17 -3.48 2.96 10.51
CA TYR A 17 -3.04 2.34 9.27
C TYR A 17 -1.51 2.22 9.20
N SER A 18 -1.05 1.19 8.47
CA SER A 18 0.33 1.00 8.03
C SER A 18 0.34 0.93 6.50
N ALA A 19 1.28 1.62 5.86
CA ALA A 19 1.44 1.58 4.41
C ALA A 19 1.83 0.17 3.94
N VAL A 20 2.66 -0.53 4.72
CA VAL A 20 3.07 -1.92 4.45
C VAL A 20 1.85 -2.85 4.54
N ALA A 21 1.05 -2.73 5.61
CA ALA A 21 -0.16 -3.52 5.78
C ALA A 21 -1.17 -3.29 4.64
N SER A 22 -1.42 -2.02 4.30
CA SER A 22 -2.33 -1.65 3.21
C SER A 22 -1.86 -2.18 1.86
N ALA A 23 -0.56 -2.06 1.55
CA ALA A 23 0.01 -2.59 0.33
C ALA A 23 -0.14 -4.10 0.26
N ALA A 24 0.24 -4.83 1.31
CA ALA A 24 0.13 -6.27 1.39
C ALA A 24 -1.32 -6.74 1.18
N TYR A 25 -2.28 -6.05 1.81
CA TYR A 25 -3.71 -6.35 1.65
C TYR A 25 -4.20 -6.14 0.22
N ARG A 26 -3.83 -5.04 -0.43
CA ARG A 26 -4.31 -4.71 -1.79
C ARG A 26 -3.68 -5.61 -2.85
N SER A 27 -2.44 -6.05 -2.68
CA SER A 27 -1.77 -6.98 -3.61
C SER A 27 -1.92 -8.46 -3.25
N GLY A 28 -2.55 -8.81 -2.12
CA GLY A 28 -2.66 -10.20 -1.69
C GLY A 28 -1.30 -10.85 -1.40
N SER A 29 -0.37 -10.11 -0.81
CA SER A 29 1.01 -10.55 -0.58
C SER A 29 1.35 -10.69 0.90
N LEU A 30 2.48 -11.35 1.18
CA LEU A 30 3.11 -11.39 2.49
C LEU A 30 4.20 -10.32 2.57
N MET A 31 4.14 -9.44 3.56
CA MET A 31 5.14 -8.37 3.76
C MET A 31 5.45 -8.15 5.24
N LEU A 32 6.73 -7.93 5.56
CA LEU A 32 7.18 -7.51 6.89
C LEU A 32 7.16 -5.97 6.99
N ASP A 33 6.51 -5.44 8.01
CA ASP A 33 6.64 -4.04 8.42
C ASP A 33 7.88 -3.93 9.33
N GLU A 34 8.97 -3.40 8.79
CA GLU A 34 10.27 -3.30 9.49
C GLU A 34 10.21 -2.38 10.71
N ARG A 35 9.26 -1.43 10.74
CA ARG A 35 9.11 -0.47 11.84
C ARG A 35 8.48 -1.13 13.06
N THR A 36 7.55 -2.06 12.86
CA THR A 36 6.80 -2.73 13.94
C THR A 36 7.23 -4.17 14.18
N GLY A 37 7.94 -4.79 13.24
CA GLY A 37 8.26 -6.21 13.25
C GLY A 37 7.08 -7.13 12.90
N LEU A 38 5.91 -6.56 12.57
CA LEU A 38 4.72 -7.35 12.24
C LEU A 38 4.77 -7.83 10.79
N THR A 39 4.46 -9.10 10.59
CA THR A 39 4.29 -9.67 9.24
C THR A 39 2.81 -9.66 8.88
N HIS A 40 2.49 -9.03 7.76
CA HIS A 40 1.16 -8.97 7.18
C HIS A 40 1.05 -10.01 6.07
N ASP A 41 0.38 -11.13 6.33
CA ASP A 41 0.16 -12.20 5.36
C ASP A 41 -1.27 -12.16 4.81
N TYR A 42 -1.40 -11.71 3.56
CA TYR A 42 -2.65 -11.71 2.81
C TYR A 42 -2.60 -12.63 1.57
N THR A 43 -1.71 -13.62 1.56
CA THR A 43 -1.57 -14.57 0.44
C THR A 43 -2.81 -15.42 0.17
N ARG A 44 -3.70 -15.54 1.17
CA ARG A 44 -5.00 -16.22 1.04
C ARG A 44 -6.09 -15.34 0.41
N LYS A 45 -5.82 -14.07 0.13
CA LYS A 45 -6.79 -13.15 -0.45
C LYS A 45 -7.09 -13.55 -1.90
N SER A 46 -8.36 -13.71 -2.22
CA SER A 46 -8.85 -13.90 -3.58
C SER A 46 -9.32 -12.58 -4.19
N GLY A 47 -9.50 -12.57 -5.52
CA GLY A 47 -10.03 -11.41 -6.26
C GLY A 47 -8.99 -10.35 -6.64
N VAL A 48 -7.70 -10.60 -6.40
CA VAL A 48 -6.62 -9.77 -6.97
C VAL A 48 -6.34 -10.29 -8.38
N ALA A 49 -6.84 -9.59 -9.39
CA ALA A 49 -6.58 -9.94 -10.79
C ALA A 49 -5.12 -9.62 -11.19
N GLU A 50 -4.64 -8.44 -10.80
CA GLU A 50 -3.28 -7.98 -11.07
C GLU A 50 -2.84 -6.96 -10.00
N ALA A 51 -1.54 -6.89 -9.72
CA ALA A 51 -0.95 -5.91 -8.80
C ALA A 51 0.38 -5.39 -9.33
N VAL A 52 0.40 -4.15 -9.81
CA VAL A 52 1.57 -3.50 -10.43
C VAL A 52 2.03 -2.30 -9.59
N ILE A 53 3.34 -2.01 -9.63
CA ILE A 53 3.90 -0.74 -9.16
C ILE A 53 4.35 0.05 -10.38
N LEU A 54 3.80 1.24 -10.53
CA LEU A 54 4.19 2.20 -11.56
C LEU A 54 5.17 3.18 -10.93
N THR A 55 6.32 3.37 -11.57
CA THR A 55 7.36 4.28 -11.11
C THR A 55 7.68 5.31 -12.19
N PRO A 56 8.04 6.55 -11.84
CA PRO A 56 8.62 7.50 -12.78
C PRO A 56 9.89 6.94 -13.41
N ALA A 57 10.23 7.38 -14.63
CA ALA A 57 11.45 6.94 -15.33
C ALA A 57 12.75 7.21 -14.56
N THR A 58 12.73 8.19 -13.64
CA THR A 58 13.86 8.59 -12.80
C THR A 58 13.89 7.87 -11.44
N ALA A 59 12.92 7.00 -11.15
CA ALA A 59 12.86 6.30 -9.89
C ALA A 59 14.02 5.31 -9.76
N PRO A 60 14.61 5.17 -8.56
CA PRO A 60 15.52 4.08 -8.27
C PRO A 60 14.90 2.71 -8.54
N ALA A 61 15.70 1.74 -8.99
CA ALA A 61 15.21 0.41 -9.35
C ALA A 61 14.46 -0.29 -8.20
N TRP A 62 14.88 -0.07 -6.95
CA TRP A 62 14.25 -0.64 -5.76
C TRP A 62 12.79 -0.20 -5.56
N CYS A 63 12.37 0.94 -6.13
CA CYS A 63 10.98 1.39 -6.04
C CYS A 63 9.99 0.45 -6.72
N THR A 64 10.45 -0.47 -7.58
CA THR A 64 9.60 -1.52 -8.19
C THR A 64 9.35 -2.70 -7.25
N ASN A 65 10.15 -2.86 -6.19
CA ASN A 65 9.90 -3.84 -5.14
C ASN A 65 8.90 -3.29 -4.13
N ARG A 66 7.75 -3.97 -4.00
CA ARG A 66 6.66 -3.56 -3.12
C ARG A 66 7.06 -3.48 -1.65
N ALA A 67 7.79 -4.48 -1.16
CA ALA A 67 8.19 -4.51 0.24
C ALA A 67 9.18 -3.39 0.56
N GLU A 68 10.15 -3.16 -0.31
CA GLU A 68 11.13 -2.08 -0.16
C GLU A 68 10.47 -0.71 -0.26
N LEU A 69 9.58 -0.49 -1.24
CA LEU A 69 8.88 0.77 -1.44
C LEU A 69 8.09 1.19 -0.20
N TRP A 70 7.24 0.32 0.32
CA TRP A 70 6.34 0.69 1.41
C TRP A 70 7.03 0.74 2.78
N ASN A 71 8.09 -0.05 3.00
CA ASN A 71 8.94 0.14 4.17
C ASN A 71 9.74 1.45 4.10
N ALA A 72 10.21 1.85 2.91
CA ALA A 72 10.87 3.14 2.73
C ALA A 72 9.93 4.32 3.07
N VAL A 73 8.65 4.23 2.68
CA VAL A 73 7.62 5.22 3.06
C VAL A 73 7.44 5.28 4.59
N GLU A 74 7.25 4.13 5.24
CA GLU A 74 7.12 4.07 6.72
C GLU A 74 8.33 4.66 7.44
N LYS A 75 9.53 4.43 6.92
CA LYS A 75 10.80 4.93 7.47
C LYS A 75 11.01 6.42 7.23
N ALA A 76 10.62 6.94 6.07
CA ALA A 76 10.73 8.35 5.74
C ALA A 76 9.81 9.20 6.64
N GLU A 77 8.62 8.68 6.94
CA GLU A 77 7.61 9.34 7.74
C GLU A 77 7.81 9.09 9.25
N ARG A 78 8.27 10.10 10.00
CA ARG A 78 8.71 9.95 11.40
C ARG A 78 7.65 10.27 12.45
N ARG A 79 6.55 10.93 12.09
CA ARG A 79 5.58 11.43 13.07
C ARG A 79 4.47 10.40 13.32
N LYS A 80 3.93 10.37 14.54
CA LYS A 80 2.81 9.47 14.89
C LYS A 80 1.55 9.74 14.05
N ASN A 81 1.41 10.93 13.50
CA ASN A 81 0.30 11.38 12.66
C ASN A 81 0.68 11.63 11.20
N SER A 82 1.76 11.03 10.72
CA SER A 82 2.14 11.09 9.31
C SER A 82 1.03 10.54 8.40
N GLN A 83 0.83 11.23 7.28
CA GLN A 83 0.03 10.75 6.16
C GLN A 83 0.96 9.96 5.24
N LEU A 84 0.79 8.64 5.21
CA LEU A 84 1.74 7.73 4.58
C LEU A 84 1.49 7.61 3.07
N ALA A 85 0.22 7.57 2.68
CA ALA A 85 -0.18 7.45 1.29
C ALA A 85 -1.61 7.98 1.07
N ARG A 86 -1.96 8.16 -0.20
CA ARG A 86 -3.34 8.41 -0.63
C ARG A 86 -3.83 7.20 -1.40
N GLU A 87 -4.97 6.66 -0.99
CA GLU A 87 -5.64 5.57 -1.68
C GLU A 87 -6.77 6.12 -2.54
N ILE A 88 -6.86 5.62 -3.77
CA ILE A 88 -7.94 5.89 -4.73
C ILE A 88 -8.52 4.54 -5.13
N GLU A 89 -9.83 4.39 -4.97
CA GLU A 89 -10.59 3.19 -5.31
C GLU A 89 -11.63 3.55 -6.36
N LEU A 90 -11.62 2.83 -7.49
CA LEU A 90 -12.44 3.09 -8.67
C LEU A 90 -13.06 1.77 -9.16
N ALA A 91 -14.36 1.76 -9.43
CA ALA A 91 -15.00 0.63 -10.12
C ALA A 91 -14.66 0.64 -11.61
N ILE A 92 -14.28 -0.53 -12.13
CA ILE A 92 -14.03 -0.77 -13.55
C ILE A 92 -15.30 -1.40 -14.17
N PRO A 93 -15.73 -1.00 -15.40
CA PRO A 93 -16.95 -1.51 -16.04
C PRO A 93 -16.98 -3.02 -16.33
#